data_AF-A0A926YXV2-F1
#
_entry.id   AF-A0A926YXV2-F1
#
_cell.length_a   1.000
_cell.length_b   1.000
_cell.length_c   1.000
_cell.angle_alpha   90.00
_cell.angle_beta   90.00
_cell.angle_gamma   90.00
#
_symmetry.space_group_name_H-M   'P 1'
#
loop_
_entity.id
_entity.type
_entity.pdbx_description
1 polymer ?
#
loop_
_entity_poly.entity_id
_entity_poly.type
_entity_poly.pdbx_seq_one_letter_code
_entity_poly.pdbx_strand_id
1 'polypeptide(L)'
;MLEILNQAFLIILLKTTGYEQKTATPPGLESRYQPSASLDSLNQLKGRTLKYRLTSLATLQNAFNNRVSNIQVLVLGRVVSLLPDDLNGNRHQRFIVELANSQTLLIAHNIDIAPRISRLRVGDELYIYGEYEWNREGGVIHWTHRDPDRRHVDGWIERNGLIFR
;
A
#
# COMPACT_ATOMS: atom_id res chain seq x y z
N MET A 1 -10.18 -23.56 -12.98
CA MET A 1 -11.32 -22.73 -12.50
C MET A 1 -10.88 -22.23 -11.13
N LEU A 2 -10.42 -20.97 -11.07
CA LEU A 2 -9.72 -20.38 -9.94
C LEU A 2 -10.71 -19.99 -8.83
N GLU A 3 -10.45 -20.44 -7.61
CA GLU A 3 -11.08 -19.92 -6.39
C GLU A 3 -10.52 -18.52 -6.08
N ILE A 4 -11.40 -17.53 -6.00
CA ILE A 4 -11.05 -16.15 -5.65
C ILE A 4 -11.41 -15.90 -4.19
N LEU A 5 -10.34 -15.70 -3.43
CA LEU A 5 -10.13 -14.82 -2.28
C LEU A 5 -11.36 -14.10 -1.69
N ASN A 6 -11.55 -14.42 -0.41
CA ASN A 6 -12.40 -13.77 0.57
C ASN A 6 -11.96 -12.31 0.79
N GLN A 7 -12.61 -11.36 0.12
CA GLN A 7 -12.59 -9.94 0.47
C GLN A 7 -13.57 -9.73 1.63
N ALA A 8 -13.01 -9.60 2.83
CA ALA A 8 -13.77 -9.23 4.00
C ALA A 8 -14.23 -7.76 3.89
N PHE A 9 -15.50 -7.56 4.27
CA PHE A 9 -16.17 -6.29 4.59
C PHE A 9 -16.70 -5.44 3.43
N LEU A 10 -17.82 -5.89 2.88
CA LEU A 10 -18.86 -5.04 2.30
C LEU A 10 -20.02 -4.89 3.30
N ILE A 11 -20.24 -3.65 3.75
CA ILE A 11 -21.53 -2.95 3.95
C ILE A 11 -22.60 -3.70 4.79
N ILE A 12 -22.84 -3.17 5.99
CA ILE A 12 -24.07 -3.41 6.74
C ILE A 12 -25.25 -2.81 5.96
N LEU A 13 -26.10 -3.70 5.45
CA LEU A 13 -27.42 -3.45 4.88
C LEU A 13 -28.39 -2.99 5.99
N LEU A 14 -29.09 -1.87 5.78
CA LEU A 14 -30.32 -1.58 6.52
C LEU A 14 -31.45 -2.47 5.95
N LYS A 15 -32.02 -3.31 6.82
CA LYS A 15 -33.23 -4.08 6.57
C LYS A 15 -34.44 -3.14 6.64
N THR A 16 -35.30 -3.16 5.63
CA THR A 16 -36.68 -2.65 5.71
C THR A 16 -37.64 -3.82 5.69
N THR A 17 -38.22 -4.15 6.84
CA THR A 17 -39.58 -4.69 6.99
C THR A 17 -39.95 -4.67 8.47
N GLY A 18 -41.02 -3.97 8.79
CA GLY A 18 -41.48 -3.74 10.15
C GLY A 18 -42.09 -4.99 10.79
N TYR A 19 -41.83 -5.14 12.09
CA TYR A 19 -42.74 -5.79 13.03
C TYR A 19 -42.48 -5.20 14.43
N GLU A 20 -43.49 -4.54 14.98
CA GLU A 20 -43.50 -4.08 16.36
C GLU A 20 -43.63 -5.26 17.32
N GLN A 21 -42.74 -5.35 18.30
CA GLN A 21 -43.00 -6.03 19.58
C GLN A 21 -42.37 -5.19 20.70
N LYS A 22 -43.23 -4.81 21.64
CA LYS A 22 -43.02 -3.92 22.77
C LYS A 22 -42.38 -4.71 23.91
N THR A 23 -41.14 -4.42 24.30
CA THR A 23 -40.61 -4.74 25.65
C THR A 23 -39.49 -3.75 26.04
N ALA A 24 -39.37 -3.49 27.34
CA ALA A 24 -38.87 -2.26 27.94
C ALA A 24 -37.35 -1.98 27.81
N THR A 25 -37.02 -0.70 27.63
CA THR A 25 -35.67 -0.13 27.65
C THR A 25 -35.15 0.05 29.09
N PRO A 26 -33.96 -0.47 29.44
CA PRO A 26 -33.24 -0.03 30.65
C PRO A 26 -32.69 1.40 30.45
N PRO A 27 -32.73 2.29 31.45
CA PRO A 27 -32.26 3.66 31.28
C PRO A 27 -30.73 3.73 31.24
N GLY A 28 -30.20 4.37 30.19
CA GLY A 28 -28.87 4.97 30.19
C GLY A 28 -27.76 4.07 29.63
N LEU A 29 -27.49 4.21 28.33
CA LEU A 29 -26.17 4.28 27.69
C LEU A 29 -26.35 4.37 26.16
N GLU A 30 -27.05 5.40 25.67
CA GLU A 30 -26.97 5.82 24.28
C GLU A 30 -26.16 7.12 24.21
N SER A 31 -24.95 7.05 23.62
CA SER A 31 -24.31 8.13 22.84
C SER A 31 -22.78 7.97 22.82
N ARG A 32 -22.29 7.19 21.84
CA ARG A 32 -21.28 7.63 20.84
C ARG A 32 -20.70 6.44 20.09
N TYR A 33 -21.37 6.05 19.02
CA TYR A 33 -20.69 5.51 17.85
C TYR A 33 -21.12 6.37 16.65
N GLN A 34 -20.25 7.29 16.25
CA GLN A 34 -20.35 7.96 14.95
C GLN A 34 -19.20 7.45 14.09
N PRO A 35 -19.45 6.65 13.05
CA PRO A 35 -18.49 6.52 11.96
C PRO A 35 -18.63 7.76 11.08
N SER A 36 -18.07 8.89 11.51
CA SER A 36 -17.99 10.10 10.67
C SER A 36 -16.67 10.10 9.90
N ALA A 37 -16.51 9.15 8.97
CA ALA A 37 -15.65 9.46 7.83
C ALA A 37 -16.34 10.62 7.10
N SER A 38 -15.75 11.82 7.12
CA SER A 38 -16.31 12.96 6.41
C SER A 38 -16.50 12.60 4.93
N LEU A 39 -17.52 13.17 4.28
CA LEU A 39 -17.74 12.96 2.84
C LEU A 39 -16.46 13.29 2.04
N ASP A 40 -15.68 14.26 2.50
CA ASP A 40 -14.36 14.61 1.97
C ASP A 40 -13.34 13.49 2.13
N SER A 41 -13.34 12.79 3.27
CA SER A 41 -12.48 11.62 3.51
C SER A 41 -12.88 10.45 2.62
N LEU A 42 -14.18 10.21 2.41
CA LEU A 42 -14.67 9.19 1.48
C LEU A 42 -14.36 9.54 0.03
N ASN A 43 -14.46 10.81 -0.36
CA ASN A 43 -14.12 11.28 -1.69
C ASN A 43 -12.60 11.27 -1.93
N GLN A 44 -11.79 11.56 -0.92
CA GLN A 44 -10.33 11.47 -0.99
C GLN A 44 -9.86 10.01 -1.06
N LEU A 45 -10.50 9.10 -0.31
CA LEU A 45 -10.27 7.66 -0.41
C LEU A 45 -10.68 7.13 -1.79
N LYS A 46 -11.87 7.48 -2.29
CA LYS A 46 -12.30 7.15 -3.66
C LYS A 46 -11.34 7.70 -4.72
N GLY A 47 -10.91 8.95 -4.58
CA GLY A 47 -9.96 9.59 -5.50
C GLY A 47 -8.58 8.92 -5.51
N ARG A 48 -8.10 8.45 -4.35
CA ARG A 48 -6.89 7.60 -4.25
C ARG A 48 -7.08 6.25 -4.93
N THR A 49 -8.18 5.56 -4.65
CA THR A 49 -8.50 4.25 -5.25
C THR A 49 -8.64 4.32 -6.78
N LEU A 50 -9.12 5.46 -7.31
CA LEU A 50 -9.21 5.68 -8.75
C LEU A 50 -7.85 6.03 -9.40
N LYS A 51 -6.99 6.75 -8.69
CA LYS A 51 -5.68 7.18 -9.21
C LYS A 51 -4.63 6.06 -9.20
N TYR A 52 -4.61 5.23 -8.15
CA TYR A 52 -3.58 4.22 -7.94
C TYR A 52 -4.23 2.83 -7.94
N ARG A 53 -3.97 2.05 -9.00
CA ARG A 53 -4.40 0.65 -9.08
C ARG A 53 -3.24 -0.25 -8.71
N LEU A 54 -3.50 -1.23 -7.84
CA LEU A 54 -2.52 -2.26 -7.50
C LEU A 54 -2.07 -2.99 -8.77
N THR A 55 -0.77 -3.06 -8.99
CA THR A 55 -0.19 -3.82 -10.09
C THR A 55 -0.46 -5.30 -9.85
N SER A 56 -0.96 -6.00 -10.87
CA SER A 56 -1.26 -7.42 -10.73
C SER A 56 0.04 -8.22 -10.53
N LEU A 57 -0.01 -9.26 -9.70
CA LEU A 57 1.14 -10.15 -9.49
C LEU A 57 1.59 -10.82 -10.79
N ALA A 58 0.65 -11.11 -11.70
CA ALA A 58 0.97 -11.64 -13.03
C ALA A 58 1.79 -10.63 -13.87
N THR A 59 1.49 -9.33 -13.76
CA THR A 59 2.27 -8.28 -14.44
C THR A 59 3.71 -8.25 -13.92
N LEU A 60 3.91 -8.29 -12.60
CA LEU A 60 5.25 -8.31 -11.99
C LEU A 60 6.01 -9.59 -12.30
N GLN A 61 5.35 -10.74 -12.25
CA GLN A 61 5.93 -12.01 -12.63
C GLN A 61 6.37 -12.01 -14.09
N ASN A 62 5.53 -11.48 -14.99
CA ASN A 62 5.87 -11.36 -16.40
C ASN A 62 7.03 -10.39 -16.63
N ALA A 63 7.06 -9.27 -15.92
CA ALA A 63 8.18 -8.33 -15.99
C ALA A 63 9.49 -9.00 -15.54
N PHE A 64 9.44 -9.79 -14.47
CA PHE A 64 10.59 -10.55 -14.00
C PHE A 64 11.05 -11.62 -15.02
N ASN A 65 10.13 -12.46 -15.49
CA ASN A 65 10.43 -13.55 -16.41
C ASN A 65 11.00 -13.05 -17.75
N ASN A 66 10.54 -11.88 -18.21
CA ASN A 66 10.93 -11.30 -19.50
C ASN A 66 11.98 -10.18 -19.37
N ARG A 67 12.53 -9.96 -18.16
CA ARG A 67 13.53 -8.92 -17.88
C ARG A 67 13.12 -7.51 -18.31
N VAL A 68 11.85 -7.18 -18.08
CA VAL A 68 11.29 -5.86 -18.38
C VAL A 68 11.61 -4.91 -17.22
N SER A 69 11.96 -3.67 -17.55
CA SER A 69 12.36 -2.58 -16.65
C SER A 69 11.57 -1.30 -16.99
N ASN A 70 11.77 -0.21 -16.24
CA ASN A 70 11.14 1.10 -16.43
C ASN A 70 9.61 1.03 -16.41
N ILE A 71 9.04 0.27 -15.46
CA ILE A 71 7.59 0.16 -15.29
C ILE A 71 7.16 0.76 -13.94
N GLN A 72 6.25 1.72 -13.98
CA GLN A 72 5.64 2.26 -12.77
C GLN A 72 4.68 1.23 -12.16
N VAL A 73 4.86 0.93 -10.88
CA VAL A 73 4.08 -0.09 -10.17
C VAL A 73 3.55 0.40 -8.83
N LEU A 74 2.38 -0.10 -8.44
CA LEU A 74 1.89 -0.07 -7.06
C LEU A 74 1.88 -1.49 -6.53
N VAL A 75 2.61 -1.76 -5.46
CA VAL A 75 2.65 -3.09 -4.83
C VAL A 75 2.24 -3.03 -3.37
N LEU A 76 1.65 -4.13 -2.88
CA LEU A 76 1.49 -4.42 -1.46
C LEU A 76 2.53 -5.48 -1.12
N GLY A 77 3.45 -5.16 -0.22
CA GLY A 77 4.54 -6.05 0.16
C GLY A 77 4.71 -6.12 1.68
N ARG A 78 5.06 -7.31 2.17
CA ARG A 78 5.43 -7.54 3.56
C ARG A 78 6.95 -7.45 3.69
N VAL A 79 7.46 -6.65 4.62
CA VAL A 79 8.90 -6.56 4.88
C VAL A 79 9.42 -7.89 5.42
N VAL A 80 10.39 -8.49 4.74
CA VAL A 80 11.03 -9.76 5.13
C VAL A 80 12.48 -9.59 5.56
N SER A 81 13.15 -8.49 5.17
CA SER A 81 14.51 -8.18 5.61
C SER A 81 14.76 -6.68 5.64
N LEU A 82 15.51 -6.22 6.65
CA LEU A 82 16.03 -4.86 6.74
C LEU A 82 17.51 -4.87 6.39
N LEU A 83 17.94 -4.01 5.48
CA LEU A 83 19.33 -3.90 5.07
C LEU A 83 19.94 -2.61 5.66
N PRO A 84 21.28 -2.53 5.81
CA PRO A 84 21.92 -1.26 6.11
C PRO A 84 21.57 -0.22 5.04
N ASP A 85 21.36 1.02 5.47
CA ASP A 85 21.19 2.14 4.56
C ASP A 85 22.41 2.19 3.61
N ASP A 86 22.18 2.43 2.33
CA ASP A 86 23.25 2.75 1.39
C ASP A 86 23.59 4.22 1.54
N LEU A 87 24.86 4.52 1.80
CA LEU A 87 25.35 5.87 2.05
C LEU A 87 26.25 6.39 0.91
N ASN A 88 26.42 5.62 -0.17
CA ASN A 88 27.23 6.02 -1.30
C ASN A 88 26.39 6.78 -2.33
N GLY A 89 26.83 7.98 -2.71
CA GLY A 89 26.04 8.84 -3.60
C GLY A 89 24.76 9.32 -2.91
N ASN A 90 23.63 9.23 -3.62
CA ASN A 90 22.33 9.51 -3.00
C ASN A 90 22.02 8.41 -1.97
N ARG A 91 21.70 8.81 -0.75
CA ARG A 91 21.48 7.89 0.37
C ARG A 91 20.16 7.16 0.22
N HIS A 92 20.14 5.85 0.45
CA HIS A 92 18.93 5.05 0.37
C HIS A 92 18.70 4.22 1.62
N GLN A 93 17.48 4.26 2.16
CA GLN A 93 17.02 3.20 3.05
C GLN A 93 16.67 1.98 2.20
N ARG A 94 17.22 0.82 2.59
CA ARG A 94 17.05 -0.43 1.85
C ARG A 94 16.39 -1.52 2.69
N PHE A 95 15.46 -2.23 2.09
CA PHE A 95 14.80 -3.37 2.71
C PHE A 95 14.20 -4.27 1.63
N ILE A 96 13.93 -5.53 1.97
CA ILE A 96 13.33 -6.50 1.07
C ILE A 96 11.88 -6.70 1.48
N VAL A 97 10.98 -6.65 0.50
CA VAL A 97 9.59 -7.05 0.67
C VAL A 97 9.31 -8.33 -0.09
N GLU A 98 8.38 -9.13 0.43
CA GLU A 98 7.81 -10.29 -0.24
C GLU A 98 6.38 -9.97 -0.68
N LEU A 99 6.06 -10.30 -1.92
CA LEU A 99 4.74 -10.20 -2.51
C LEU A 99 3.95 -11.50 -2.28
N ALA A 100 2.63 -11.47 -2.50
CA ALA A 100 1.78 -12.65 -2.31
C ALA A 100 2.10 -13.83 -3.26
N ASN A 101 2.82 -13.61 -4.37
CA ASN A 101 3.34 -14.68 -5.23
C ASN A 101 4.76 -15.17 -4.83
N SER A 102 5.24 -14.83 -3.62
CA SER A 102 6.58 -15.15 -3.11
C SER A 102 7.75 -14.49 -3.86
N GLN A 103 7.47 -13.60 -4.82
CA GLN A 103 8.50 -12.77 -5.42
C GLN A 103 9.02 -11.78 -4.38
N THR A 104 10.35 -11.68 -4.26
CA THR A 104 11.00 -10.69 -3.40
C THR A 104 11.43 -9.48 -4.22
N LEU A 105 11.27 -8.29 -3.66
CA LEU A 105 11.71 -7.03 -4.26
C LEU A 105 12.60 -6.27 -3.29
N LEU A 106 13.73 -5.76 -3.78
CA LEU A 106 14.50 -4.76 -3.07
C LEU A 106 13.76 -3.41 -3.16
N ILE A 107 13.64 -2.70 -2.06
CA ILE A 107 13.15 -1.32 -2.05
C ILE A 107 14.34 -0.41 -1.81
N ALA A 108 14.57 0.53 -2.72
CA ALA A 108 15.59 1.58 -2.60
C ALA A 108 14.89 2.93 -2.43
N HIS A 109 14.71 3.35 -1.18
CA HIS A 109 14.03 4.60 -0.85
C HIS A 109 15.04 5.71 -0.60
N ASN A 110 15.10 6.70 -1.49
CA ASN A 110 16.05 7.80 -1.38
C ASN A 110 15.70 8.71 -0.18
N ILE A 111 16.57 8.73 0.83
CA ILE A 111 16.38 9.46 2.08
C ILE A 111 17.03 10.85 2.09
N ASP A 112 17.59 11.29 0.97
CA ASP A 112 18.01 12.69 0.79
C ASP A 112 16.83 13.60 0.47
N ILE A 113 15.83 13.08 -0.25
CA ILE A 113 14.70 13.85 -0.79
C ILE A 113 13.34 13.39 -0.28
N ALA A 114 13.29 12.31 0.51
CA ALA A 114 12.10 11.87 1.24
C ALA A 114 12.46 11.44 2.67
N PRO A 115 11.51 11.51 3.63
CA PRO A 115 11.79 11.10 5.00
C PRO A 115 12.02 9.59 5.10
N ARG A 116 13.11 9.19 5.77
CA ARG A 116 13.36 7.79 6.14
C ARG A 116 12.14 7.20 6.88
N ILE A 117 11.78 5.96 6.56
CA ILE A 117 10.70 5.25 7.22
C ILE A 117 11.15 4.88 8.63
N SER A 118 10.66 5.65 9.61
CA SER A 118 10.99 5.45 11.01
C SER A 118 10.34 4.17 11.57
N ARG A 119 11.08 3.47 12.43
CA ARG A 119 10.61 2.26 13.14
C ARG A 119 10.03 1.18 12.20
N LEU A 120 10.58 1.05 11.00
CA LEU A 120 10.25 -0.05 10.09
C LEU A 120 10.76 -1.38 10.69
N ARG A 121 9.95 -2.43 10.63
CA ARG A 121 10.24 -3.75 11.16
C ARG A 121 9.90 -4.84 10.15
N VAL A 122 10.58 -5.98 10.28
CA VAL A 122 10.16 -7.22 9.62
C VAL A 122 8.72 -7.53 10.02
N GLY A 123 7.90 -7.91 9.04
CA GLY A 123 6.47 -8.17 9.19
C GLY A 123 5.56 -6.96 8.93
N ASP A 124 6.09 -5.74 8.82
CA ASP A 124 5.28 -4.59 8.41
C ASP A 124 4.76 -4.78 6.98
N GLU A 125 3.50 -4.41 6.73
CA GLU A 125 2.92 -4.32 5.39
C GLU A 125 2.99 -2.89 4.87
N LEU A 126 3.36 -2.74 3.60
CA LEU A 126 3.55 -1.45 2.95
C LEU A 126 2.87 -1.42 1.58
N TYR A 127 2.19 -0.32 1.29
CA TYR A 127 1.90 0.05 -0.09
C TYR A 127 3.08 0.85 -0.64
N ILE A 128 3.57 0.45 -1.80
CA ILE A 128 4.77 1.04 -2.39
C ILE A 128 4.46 1.40 -3.83
N TYR A 129 4.55 2.69 -4.13
CA TYR A 129 4.40 3.22 -5.48
C TYR A 129 5.74 3.76 -5.95
N GLY A 130 6.26 3.20 -7.04
CA GLY A 130 7.57 3.55 -7.58
C GLY A 130 7.81 2.88 -8.93
N GLU A 131 9.01 3.04 -9.46
CA GLU A 131 9.43 2.37 -10.68
C GLU A 131 10.08 1.03 -10.34
N TYR A 132 9.72 -0.03 -11.07
CA TYR A 132 10.37 -1.33 -10.98
C TYR A 132 11.44 -1.48 -12.06
N GLU A 133 12.59 -1.99 -11.63
CA GLU A 133 13.74 -2.35 -12.44
C GLU A 133 14.10 -3.82 -12.24
N TRP A 134 14.39 -4.51 -13.34
CA TRP A 134 14.76 -5.93 -13.29
C TRP A 134 16.16 -6.14 -12.71
N ASN A 135 16.31 -7.17 -11.87
CA ASN A 135 17.57 -7.81 -11.54
C ASN A 135 17.33 -9.32 -11.34
N ARG A 136 18.40 -10.11 -11.18
CA ARG A 136 18.29 -11.57 -11.01
C ARG A 136 17.70 -11.98 -9.65
N GLU A 137 17.68 -11.08 -8.68
CA GLU A 137 17.19 -11.28 -7.31
C GLU A 137 15.68 -11.02 -7.14
N GLY A 138 14.96 -10.69 -8.22
CA GLY A 138 13.51 -10.49 -8.22
C GLY A 138 13.07 -9.09 -8.66
N GLY A 139 13.99 -8.13 -8.68
CA GLY A 139 13.79 -6.74 -9.07
C GLY A 139 13.99 -5.75 -7.91
N VAL A 140 14.11 -4.48 -8.26
CA VAL A 140 14.17 -3.35 -7.32
C VAL A 140 13.05 -2.37 -7.61
N ILE A 141 12.45 -1.80 -6.57
CA ILE A 141 11.61 -0.61 -6.70
C ILE A 141 12.38 0.60 -6.17
N HIS A 142 12.53 1.59 -7.03
CA HIS A 142 13.09 2.92 -6.75
C HIS A 142 12.10 4.01 -7.13
N TRP A 143 12.51 5.28 -7.18
CA TRP A 143 11.60 6.42 -7.38
C TRP A 143 10.41 6.43 -6.43
N THR A 144 10.62 6.05 -5.17
CA THR A 144 9.57 5.97 -4.14
C THR A 144 9.35 7.30 -3.40
N HIS A 145 9.54 8.41 -4.11
CA HIS A 145 9.47 9.78 -3.62
C HIS A 145 8.93 10.70 -4.72
N ARG A 146 8.54 11.92 -4.36
CA ARG A 146 8.25 12.95 -5.37
C ARG A 146 9.50 13.27 -6.18
N ASP A 147 9.36 13.48 -7.47
CA ASP A 147 10.48 14.00 -8.27
C ASP A 147 10.53 15.53 -8.14
N PRO A 148 11.57 16.12 -7.52
CA PRO A 148 11.68 17.57 -7.36
C PRO A 148 11.65 18.32 -8.70
N ASP A 149 12.16 17.68 -9.77
CA ASP A 149 12.29 18.29 -11.08
C ASP A 149 11.12 17.98 -12.02
N ARG A 150 10.17 17.13 -11.59
CA ARG A 150 8.97 16.72 -12.35
C ARG A 150 9.28 16.14 -13.75
N ARG A 151 10.39 15.43 -13.87
CA ARG A 151 10.83 14.69 -15.06
C ARG A 151 10.43 13.22 -15.02
N HIS A 152 10.12 12.69 -13.85
CA HIS A 152 9.69 11.32 -13.60
C HIS A 152 8.32 11.29 -12.88
N VAL A 153 7.62 10.15 -12.98
CA VAL A 153 6.40 9.91 -12.19
C VAL A 153 6.75 9.88 -10.71
N ASP A 154 6.04 10.67 -9.90
CA ASP A 154 6.18 10.66 -8.44
C ASP A 154 5.90 9.27 -7.85
N GLY A 155 6.69 8.85 -6.87
CA GLY A 155 6.40 7.71 -6.01
C GLY A 155 6.15 8.07 -4.56
N TRP A 156 5.92 7.03 -3.76
CA TRP A 156 5.69 7.12 -2.32
C TRP A 156 5.70 5.72 -1.68
N ILE A 157 5.92 5.67 -0.36
CA ILE A 157 5.66 4.50 0.47
C ILE A 157 4.62 4.87 1.51
N GLU A 158 3.62 4.00 1.73
CA GLU A 158 2.61 4.16 2.78
C GLU A 158 2.70 3.01 3.78
N ARG A 159 2.69 3.38 5.06
CA ARG A 159 2.61 2.46 6.21
C ARG A 159 1.53 2.94 7.15
N ASN A 160 0.48 2.15 7.37
CA ASN A 160 -0.61 2.47 8.30
C ASN A 160 -1.19 3.89 8.11
N GLY A 161 -1.38 4.31 6.85
CA GLY A 161 -1.89 5.64 6.51
C GLY A 161 -0.87 6.79 6.52
N LEU A 162 0.37 6.54 6.97
CA LEU A 162 1.47 7.51 6.90
C LEU A 162 2.24 7.37 5.60
N ILE A 163 2.43 8.47 4.88
CA ILE A 163 3.10 8.52 3.58
C ILE A 163 4.49 9.14 3.68
N PHE A 164 5.46 8.48 3.06
CA PHE A 164 6.84 8.89 2.91
C PHE A 164 7.09 9.17 1.42
N ARG A 165 7.34 10.43 1.04
CA ARG A 165 7.55 10.87 -0.35
C ARG A 165 8.15 12.26 -0.46
#